data_AF-A0A839Q3K5-F1
#
_entry.id   AF-A0A839Q3K5-F1
#
_cell.length_a   1.000
_cell.length_b   1.000
_cell.length_c   1.000
_cell.angle_alpha   90.00
_cell.angle_beta   90.00
_cell.angle_gamma   90.00
#
_symmetry.space_group_name_H-M   'P 1'
#
loop_
_entity.id
_entity.type
_entity.pdbx_description
1 polymer ?
#
loop_
_entity_poly.entity_id
_entity_poly.type
_entity_poly.pdbx_seq_one_letter_code
_entity_poly.pdbx_strand_id
1 'polypeptide(L)'
;MLVRRGGYAVGLAHGAALTASKVGTRHVQSRTAAGGWSQQRFARRRGKQADELVDAVVAHTRRLLLGDDESPPAGAPHVPRGLVVGGDRILVREVLDAPALRALGGLPRRELYDLPDPRRDVLEAALRRGRAVRITVTDP
;
A
#
# COMPACT_ATOMS: atom_id res chain seq x y z
N MET A 1 2.83 2.79 1.86
CA MET A 1 2.04 1.55 1.78
C MET A 1 2.47 0.76 0.56
N LEU A 2 2.85 -0.49 0.75
CA LEU A 2 3.26 -1.40 -0.31
C LEU A 2 2.32 -2.60 -0.28
N VAL A 3 1.72 -2.96 -1.42
CA VAL A 3 0.74 -4.06 -1.50
C VAL A 3 1.03 -4.92 -2.71
N ARG A 4 1.20 -6.22 -2.52
CA ARG A 4 1.36 -7.20 -3.61
C ARG A 4 0.49 -8.42 -3.31
N ARG A 5 0.19 -9.22 -4.34
CA ARG A 5 -0.38 -10.56 -4.11
C ARG A 5 0.60 -11.36 -3.25
N GLY A 6 0.15 -11.82 -2.09
CA GLY A 6 1.01 -12.53 -1.12
C GLY A 6 1.35 -11.72 0.14
N GLY A 7 1.33 -10.38 0.10
CA GLY A 7 1.63 -9.60 1.30
C GLY A 7 1.57 -8.08 1.15
N TYR A 8 1.77 -7.41 2.29
CA TYR A 8 1.67 -5.97 2.40
C TYR A 8 2.57 -5.41 3.50
N ALA A 9 2.90 -4.12 3.36
CA ALA A 9 3.61 -3.33 4.36
C ALA A 9 3.02 -1.93 4.43
N VAL A 10 2.58 -1.53 5.62
CA VAL A 10 2.01 -0.21 5.92
C VAL A 10 2.84 0.42 7.02
N GLY A 11 3.04 1.74 6.97
CA GLY A 11 3.64 2.43 8.11
C GLY A 11 3.52 3.94 8.01
N LEU A 12 3.70 4.57 9.17
CA LEU A 12 3.72 6.00 9.38
C LEU A 12 5.18 6.42 9.63
N ALA A 13 5.57 7.55 9.05
CA ALA A 13 6.91 8.08 9.21
C ALA A 13 6.86 9.55 9.63
N HIS A 14 7.79 9.94 10.49
CA HIS A 14 8.08 11.32 10.82
C HIS A 14 9.52 11.62 10.43
N GLY A 15 9.72 12.57 9.52
CA GLY A 15 11.04 12.81 8.96
C GLY A 15 11.57 11.58 8.20
N ALA A 16 12.80 11.18 8.52
CA ALA A 16 13.45 10.00 7.95
C ALA A 16 13.18 8.70 8.74
N ALA A 17 12.44 8.78 9.85
CA ALA A 17 12.20 7.66 10.75
C ALA A 17 10.80 7.07 10.57
N LEU A 18 10.73 5.75 10.53
CA LEU A 18 9.48 5.00 10.58
C LEU A 18 9.03 4.88 12.03
N THR A 19 7.90 5.50 12.37
CA THR A 19 7.40 5.58 13.77
C THR A 19 6.43 4.46 14.10
N ALA A 20 5.69 3.97 13.11
CA ALA A 20 4.81 2.81 13.26
C ALA A 20 4.79 2.02 11.96
N SER A 21 4.69 0.69 12.05
CA SER A 21 4.55 -0.15 10.87
C SER A 21 3.88 -1.48 11.14
N LYS A 22 3.27 -2.02 10.09
CA LYS A 22 2.72 -3.37 10.05
C LYS A 22 3.11 -4.01 8.72
N VAL A 23 3.71 -5.18 8.82
CA VAL A 23 3.96 -6.09 7.70
C VAL A 23 3.09 -7.33 7.91
N GLY A 24 2.57 -7.87 6.81
CA GLY A 24 1.79 -9.10 6.86
C GLY A 24 1.72 -9.79 5.51
N THR A 25 1.31 -11.05 5.56
CA THR A 25 1.08 -11.88 4.37
C THR A 25 -0.37 -12.33 4.31
N ARG A 26 -0.88 -12.46 3.09
CA ARG A 26 -2.18 -13.07 2.80
C ARG A 26 -2.03 -13.85 1.51
N HIS A 27 -2.41 -15.12 1.54
CA HIS A 27 -2.28 -15.97 0.38
C HIS A 27 -3.32 -15.58 -0.67
N VAL A 28 -2.84 -15.04 -1.79
CA VAL A 28 -3.64 -14.79 -2.99
C VAL A 28 -3.07 -15.70 -4.07
N GLN A 29 -3.84 -16.70 -4.48
CA GLN A 29 -3.38 -17.68 -5.47
C GLN A 29 -3.12 -16.97 -6.81
N SER A 30 -2.00 -17.28 -7.47
CA SER A 30 -1.72 -16.75 -8.82
C SER A 30 -2.66 -17.35 -9.88
N ARG A 31 -2.76 -16.69 -11.04
CA ARG A 31 -3.43 -17.28 -12.22
C ARG A 31 -2.68 -18.54 -12.65
N THR A 32 -3.41 -19.62 -12.89
CA THR A 32 -2.89 -20.87 -13.46
C THR A 32 -3.17 -20.89 -14.96
N ALA A 33 -2.19 -21.32 -15.78
CA ALA A 33 -2.30 -21.31 -17.24
C ALA A 33 -3.19 -22.42 -17.83
N ALA A 34 -3.55 -23.45 -17.05
CA ALA A 34 -4.29 -24.62 -17.57
C ALA A 34 -5.81 -24.36 -17.64
N GLY A 35 -6.39 -24.34 -18.84
CA GLY A 35 -7.83 -24.22 -19.11
C GLY A 35 -8.64 -25.40 -18.56
N GLY A 36 -9.86 -25.14 -18.08
CA GLY A 36 -10.77 -26.18 -17.61
C GLY A 36 -11.86 -25.66 -16.66
N TRP A 37 -12.88 -26.48 -16.40
CA TRP A 37 -14.04 -26.16 -15.55
C TRP A 37 -13.64 -25.77 -14.11
N SER A 38 -12.47 -26.24 -13.64
CA SER A 38 -11.88 -25.86 -12.36
C SER A 38 -11.38 -24.41 -12.30
N GLN A 39 -11.10 -23.75 -13.45
CA GLN A 39 -10.64 -22.37 -13.50
C GLN A 39 -11.65 -21.37 -12.94
N GLN A 40 -12.95 -21.57 -13.18
CA GLN A 40 -14.00 -20.65 -12.70
C GLN A 40 -14.03 -20.61 -11.16
N ARG A 41 -13.90 -21.78 -10.52
CA ARG A 41 -13.79 -21.89 -9.05
C ARG A 41 -12.54 -21.20 -8.52
N PHE A 42 -11.40 -21.36 -9.19
CA PHE A 42 -10.15 -20.68 -8.80
C PHE A 42 -10.22 -19.17 -9.03
N ALA A 43 -10.88 -18.69 -10.08
CA ALA A 43 -11.06 -17.25 -10.32
C ALA A 43 -11.88 -16.59 -9.22
N ARG A 44 -13.01 -17.19 -8.83
CA ARG A 44 -13.83 -16.70 -7.70
C ARG A 44 -13.06 -16.70 -6.38
N ARG A 45 -12.33 -17.79 -6.08
CA ARG A 45 -11.51 -17.90 -4.87
C ARG A 45 -10.41 -16.83 -4.85
N ARG A 46 -9.76 -16.54 -5.98
CA ARG A 46 -8.77 -15.48 -6.10
C ARG A 46 -9.35 -14.09 -5.87
N GLY A 47 -10.54 -13.82 -6.40
CA GLY A 47 -11.27 -12.57 -6.13
C GLY A 47 -11.46 -12.38 -4.63
N LYS A 48 -12.08 -13.38 -3.97
CA LYS A 48 -12.28 -13.34 -2.52
C LYS A 48 -10.97 -13.16 -1.72
N GLN A 49 -9.89 -13.82 -2.12
CA GLN A 49 -8.58 -13.67 -1.46
C GLN A 49 -7.97 -12.28 -1.66
N ALA A 50 -8.17 -11.68 -2.84
CA ALA A 50 -7.75 -10.31 -3.11
C ALA A 50 -8.56 -9.33 -2.25
N ASP A 51 -9.88 -9.50 -2.17
CA ASP A 51 -10.77 -8.70 -1.33
C ASP A 51 -10.33 -8.78 0.15
N GLU A 52 -10.09 -9.99 0.68
CA GLU A 52 -9.61 -10.19 2.06
C GLU A 52 -8.24 -9.52 2.32
N LEU A 53 -7.36 -9.50 1.31
CA LEU A 53 -6.09 -8.77 1.40
C LEU A 53 -6.34 -7.25 1.44
N VAL A 54 -7.19 -6.73 0.55
CA VAL A 54 -7.54 -5.31 0.49
C VAL A 54 -8.14 -4.87 1.84
N ASP A 55 -9.12 -5.59 2.36
CA ASP A 55 -9.77 -5.30 3.64
C ASP A 55 -8.77 -5.26 4.79
N ALA A 56 -7.84 -6.21 4.84
CA ALA A 56 -6.79 -6.23 5.85
C ALA A 56 -5.89 -4.99 5.75
N VAL A 57 -5.47 -4.63 4.53
CA VAL A 57 -4.62 -3.45 4.31
C VAL A 57 -5.38 -2.16 4.65
N VAL A 58 -6.65 -2.04 4.29
CA VAL A 58 -7.52 -0.90 4.65
C VAL A 58 -7.59 -0.75 6.16
N ALA A 59 -7.87 -1.84 6.89
CA ALA A 59 -7.96 -1.83 8.34
C ALA A 59 -6.63 -1.42 9.01
N HIS A 60 -5.49 -1.93 8.52
CA HIS A 60 -4.17 -1.54 9.04
C HIS A 60 -3.79 -0.10 8.70
N THR A 61 -4.15 0.37 7.50
CA THR A 61 -3.87 1.74 7.05
C THR A 61 -4.68 2.75 7.83
N ARG A 62 -5.98 2.49 8.04
CA ARG A 62 -6.83 3.33 8.88
C ARG A 62 -6.24 3.45 10.29
N ARG A 63 -6.00 2.32 10.96
CA ARG A 63 -5.43 2.30 12.31
C ARG A 63 -4.11 3.04 12.42
N LEU A 64 -3.19 2.86 11.46
CA LEU A 64 -1.85 3.42 11.55
C LEU A 64 -1.75 4.89 11.12
N LEU A 65 -2.56 5.33 10.15
CA LEU A 65 -2.41 6.65 9.52
C LEU A 65 -3.49 7.66 9.92
N LEU A 66 -4.64 7.18 10.39
CA LEU A 66 -5.75 8.04 10.81
C LEU A 66 -6.03 7.93 12.31
N GLY A 67 -5.59 6.83 12.95
CA GLY A 67 -5.94 6.55 14.35
C GLY A 67 -7.42 6.20 14.50
N ASP A 68 -7.97 6.41 15.69
CA ASP A 68 -9.39 6.17 15.98
C ASP A 68 -10.28 7.36 15.59
N ASP A 69 -9.69 8.53 15.28
CA ASP A 69 -10.41 9.70 14.81
C ASP A 69 -10.76 9.54 13.31
N GLU A 70 -12.05 9.44 12.99
CA GLU A 70 -12.53 9.28 11.61
C GLU A 70 -12.44 10.57 10.78
N SER A 71 -12.22 11.73 11.40
CA SER A 71 -12.19 13.01 10.71
C SER A 71 -11.23 14.02 11.34
N PRO A 72 -9.92 13.70 11.45
CA PRO A 72 -8.96 14.58 12.08
C PRO A 72 -8.78 15.88 11.28
N PRO A 73 -8.56 17.03 11.96
CA PRO A 73 -8.32 18.29 11.28
C PRO A 73 -7.08 18.23 10.38
N ALA A 74 -7.14 18.94 9.24
CA ALA A 74 -6.06 18.94 8.25
C ALA A 74 -4.73 19.37 8.90
N GLY A 75 -3.77 18.45 8.94
CA GLY A 75 -2.45 18.69 9.51
C GLY A 75 -2.25 18.31 10.97
N ALA A 76 -3.17 17.54 11.56
CA ALA A 76 -2.94 16.91 12.85
C ALA A 76 -1.64 16.07 12.85
N PRO A 77 -0.91 15.98 13.98
CA PRO A 77 0.42 15.35 14.02
C PRO A 77 0.46 13.89 13.57
N HIS A 78 -0.67 13.19 13.68
CA HIS A 78 -0.82 11.79 13.31
C HIS A 78 -1.25 11.60 11.84
N VAL A 79 -1.66 12.66 11.14
CA VAL A 79 -2.10 12.60 9.74
C VAL A 79 -0.90 12.84 8.82
N PRO A 80 -0.60 11.91 7.89
CA PRO A 80 0.52 12.07 6.98
C PRO A 80 0.28 13.23 6.00
N ARG A 81 1.35 13.95 5.64
CA ARG A 81 1.32 15.04 4.64
C ARG A 81 1.44 14.56 3.19
N GLY A 82 1.65 13.26 2.99
CA GLY A 82 1.85 12.66 1.69
C GLY A 82 1.92 11.14 1.81
N LEU A 83 1.79 10.47 0.68
CA LEU A 83 1.84 9.01 0.60
C LEU A 83 2.96 8.55 -0.34
N VAL A 84 3.59 7.45 0.06
CA VAL A 84 4.44 6.65 -0.82
C VAL A 84 3.74 5.32 -1.03
N VAL A 85 3.46 4.96 -2.27
CA VAL A 85 2.76 3.73 -2.65
C VAL A 85 3.60 2.86 -3.59
N GLY A 86 3.37 1.55 -3.60
CA GLY A 86 4.10 0.62 -4.46
C GLY A 86 3.51 -0.79 -4.45
N GLY A 87 4.00 -1.66 -5.35
CA GLY A 87 3.52 -3.02 -5.54
C GLY A 87 2.54 -3.19 -6.72
N ASP A 88 1.40 -3.83 -6.51
CA ASP A 88 0.36 -4.06 -7.53
C ASP A 88 -0.56 -2.83 -7.60
N ARG A 89 -0.61 -2.18 -8.78
CA ARG A 89 -1.36 -0.95 -9.02
C ARG A 89 -2.86 -1.09 -8.75
N ILE A 90 -3.44 -2.25 -9.08
CA ILE A 90 -4.86 -2.51 -8.91
C ILE A 90 -5.19 -2.61 -7.42
N LEU A 91 -4.42 -3.43 -6.68
CA LEU A 91 -4.61 -3.57 -5.23
C LEU A 91 -4.40 -2.25 -4.49
N VAL A 92 -3.38 -1.47 -4.89
CA VAL A 92 -3.14 -0.13 -4.31
C VAL A 92 -4.34 0.79 -4.57
N ARG A 93 -4.91 0.77 -5.77
CA ARG A 93 -6.08 1.58 -6.12
C ARG A 93 -7.30 1.16 -5.29
N GLU A 94 -7.60 -0.13 -5.22
CA GLU A 94 -8.73 -0.67 -4.45
C GLU A 94 -8.65 -0.29 -2.97
N VAL A 95 -7.45 -0.37 -2.37
CA VAL A 95 -7.25 0.08 -0.99
C VAL A 95 -7.51 1.58 -0.84
N LEU A 96 -7.00 2.41 -1.75
CA LEU A 96 -7.12 3.88 -1.64
C LEU A 96 -8.52 4.40 -1.98
N ASP A 97 -9.31 3.65 -2.75
CA ASP A 97 -10.71 3.95 -3.06
C ASP A 97 -11.67 3.51 -1.94
N ALA A 98 -11.20 2.76 -0.93
CA ALA A 98 -12.01 2.35 0.21
C ALA A 98 -12.56 3.58 0.97
N PRO A 99 -13.88 3.65 1.26
CA PRO A 99 -14.48 4.81 1.94
C PRO A 99 -13.83 5.18 3.27
N ALA A 100 -13.35 4.16 4.00
CA ALA A 100 -12.64 4.32 5.28
C ALA A 100 -11.32 5.09 5.17
N LEU A 101 -10.76 5.25 3.97
CA LEU A 101 -9.50 5.95 3.69
C LEU A 101 -9.69 7.23 2.87
N ARG A 102 -10.92 7.75 2.74
CA ARG A 102 -11.23 8.97 1.96
C ARG A 102 -10.33 10.17 2.30
N ALA A 103 -9.93 10.31 3.57
CA ALA A 103 -9.05 11.38 4.05
C ALA A 103 -7.65 11.35 3.40
N LEU A 104 -7.22 10.20 2.90
CA LEU A 104 -5.94 10.00 2.22
C LEU A 104 -6.01 10.28 0.70
N GLY A 105 -7.20 10.53 0.15
CA GLY A 105 -7.42 10.69 -1.29
C GLY A 105 -6.75 11.93 -1.89
N GLY A 106 -6.73 13.04 -1.14
CA GLY A 106 -6.16 14.32 -1.59
C GLY A 106 -4.67 14.52 -1.31
N LEU A 107 -4.02 13.56 -0.64
CA LEU A 107 -2.62 13.69 -0.28
C LEU A 107 -1.70 13.54 -1.51
N PRO A 108 -0.64 14.36 -1.65
CA PRO A 108 0.39 14.15 -2.65
C PRO A 108 0.96 12.74 -2.60
N ARG A 109 1.16 12.11 -3.76
CA ARG A 109 1.58 10.71 -3.86
C ARG A 109 2.89 10.56 -4.62
N ARG A 110 3.73 9.64 -4.14
CA ARG A 110 4.86 9.09 -4.88
C ARG A 110 4.65 7.61 -5.10
N GLU A 111 4.90 7.17 -6.33
CA GLU A 111 4.67 5.80 -6.76
C GLU A 111 6.02 5.11 -7.03
N LEU A 112 6.25 3.98 -6.36
CA LEU A 112 7.46 3.18 -6.43
C LEU A 112 7.09 1.71 -6.71
N TYR A 113 6.48 1.46 -7.88
CA TYR A 113 6.00 0.12 -8.25
C TYR A 113 7.13 -0.87 -8.59
N ASP A 114 8.38 -0.39 -8.71
CA ASP A 114 9.57 -1.20 -8.93
C ASP A 114 10.11 -1.87 -7.64
N LEU A 115 9.55 -1.55 -6.47
CA LEU A 115 10.01 -2.11 -5.20
C LEU A 115 9.74 -3.62 -5.10
N PRO A 116 10.63 -4.37 -4.43
CA PRO A 116 10.49 -5.81 -4.20
C PRO A 116 9.36 -6.11 -3.20
N ASP A 117 9.27 -7.35 -2.73
CA ASP A 117 8.19 -7.80 -1.87
C ASP A 117 8.06 -6.95 -0.60
N PRO A 118 6.82 -6.66 -0.16
CA PRO A 118 6.56 -5.69 0.89
C PRO A 118 7.02 -6.23 2.24
N ARG A 119 8.18 -5.75 2.68
CA ARG A 119 8.81 -6.03 3.97
C ARG A 119 9.18 -4.73 4.67
N ARG A 120 9.62 -4.82 5.92
CA ARG A 120 9.93 -3.63 6.74
C ARG A 120 11.11 -2.83 6.17
N ASP A 121 12.19 -3.51 5.83
CA ASP A 121 13.37 -2.94 5.16
C ASP A 121 13.01 -2.27 3.82
N VAL A 122 12.09 -2.86 3.06
CA VAL A 122 11.59 -2.28 1.81
C VAL A 122 10.76 -1.03 2.07
N LEU A 123 9.98 -0.99 3.15
CA LEU A 123 9.25 0.21 3.58
C LEU A 123 10.21 1.36 3.95
N GLU A 124 11.31 1.05 4.63
CA GLU A 124 12.36 2.02 4.97
C GLU A 124 13.07 2.53 3.71
N ALA A 125 13.37 1.65 2.75
CA ALA A 125 13.90 2.04 1.45
C ALA A 125 12.92 2.92 0.65
N ALA A 126 11.62 2.61 0.70
CA ALA A 126 10.57 3.40 0.08
C ALA A 126 10.47 4.80 0.70
N LEU A 127 10.59 4.92 2.03
CA LEU A 127 10.63 6.21 2.72
C LEU A 127 11.83 7.05 2.26
N ARG A 128 13.03 6.44 2.19
CA ARG A 128 14.24 7.11 1.71
C ARG A 128 14.07 7.59 0.26
N ARG A 129 13.65 6.72 -0.66
CA ARG A 129 13.42 7.08 -2.07
C ARG A 129 12.29 8.09 -2.25
N GLY A 130 11.23 7.97 -1.45
CA GLY A 130 10.09 8.89 -1.45
C GLY A 130 10.48 10.32 -1.03
N ARG A 131 11.55 10.49 -0.28
CA ARG A 131 12.07 11.81 0.13
C ARG A 131 13.18 12.34 -0.79
N ALA A 132 13.66 11.54 -1.73
CA ALA A 132 14.74 11.94 -2.64
C ALA A 132 14.24 12.89 -3.76
N VAL A 133 15.13 13.75 -4.24
CA VAL A 133 14.93 14.56 -5.44
C VAL A 133 15.60 13.84 -6.62
N ARG A 134 14.91 13.77 -7.77
CA ARG A 134 15.50 13.23 -9.00
C ARG A 134 16.18 14.38 -9.74
N ILE A 135 17.47 14.22 -10.02
CA ILE A 135 18.26 15.16 -10.80
C ILE A 135 18.60 14.48 -12.13
N THR A 136 18.27 15.13 -13.24
CA THR A 136 18.74 14.72 -14.57
C THR A 136 19.90 15.64 -14.93
N VAL A 137 21.08 15.07 -15.14
CA VAL A 137 22.25 15.80 -15.63
C VAL A 137 22.31 15.58 -17.14
N THR A 138 22.36 16.66 -17.90
CA THR A 138 22.57 16.65 -19.35
C THR A 138 23.94 17.25 -19.63
N ASP A 139 24.81 16.52 -20.33
CA ASP A 139 26.04 17.10 -20.86
C ASP A 139 25.71 18.16 -21.94
N PRO A 140 26.53 19.21 -22.06
CA PRO A 140 26.32 20.31 -23.01
C PRO A 140 26.45 19.89 -24.47
#